data_AF-A0A0M2PXS5-F1
#
_entry.id   AF-A0A0M2PXS5-F1
#
_cell.length_a   1.000
_cell.length_b   1.000
_cell.length_c   1.000
_cell.angle_alpha   90.00
_cell.angle_beta   90.00
_cell.angle_gamma   90.00
#
_symmetry.space_group_name_H-M   'P 1'
#
loop_
_entity.id
_entity.type
_entity.pdbx_description
1 polymer ?
#
loop_
_entity_poly.entity_id
_entity_poly.type
_entity_poly.pdbx_seq_one_letter_code
_entity_poly.pdbx_strand_id
1 'polypeptide(L)'
;MDNAVTLQDIYNLFQRSQEEADRRFAEADLRFAESKAEADRLFAESKAEADRRAAEADRLFAESKAEADRRAAEADRLFAESKAEADRLFAESKAEADRRAAEAEARLARAEAIAAQANQAVSALTSPWEQFVENLVAPGVMHLFQDQGITIHTTLQRVRASNLGRHLTLDILAVNEGVVVAIEVKSQLTQTHIRGLIQKMDDFKVLLPQYQHHRLYGAVAAIEIDGDVDIYAHNQGFFVIRQSGDNITLSNPSPFNPRTW
;
A
#
# COMPACT_ATOMS: atom_id res chain seq x y z
N MET A 1 -3.22 150.16 1.73
CA MET A 1 -2.25 149.66 2.72
C MET A 1 -1.32 148.74 1.96
N ASP A 2 -0.02 149.02 2.10
CA ASP A 2 1.10 148.33 1.45
C ASP A 2 1.07 146.82 1.63
N ASN A 3 1.54 146.11 0.59
CA ASN A 3 2.55 145.07 0.72
C ASN A 3 3.13 144.81 -0.68
N ALA A 4 4.07 145.66 -1.10
CA ALA A 4 4.89 145.38 -2.26
C ALA A 4 5.70 144.11 -1.99
N VAL A 5 5.60 143.10 -2.87
CA VAL A 5 6.42 141.88 -2.80
C VAL A 5 7.88 142.31 -2.84
N THR A 6 8.59 142.07 -1.73
CA THR A 6 9.97 142.46 -1.57
C THR A 6 10.90 141.39 -2.14
N LEU A 7 12.14 141.74 -2.46
CA LEU A 7 13.20 140.76 -2.79
C LEU A 7 13.35 139.68 -1.70
N GLN A 8 13.04 140.03 -0.44
CA GLN A 8 13.03 139.11 0.68
C GLN A 8 11.90 138.06 0.57
N ASP A 9 10.74 138.43 0.04
CA ASP A 9 9.60 137.50 -0.12
C ASP A 9 9.88 136.44 -1.20
N ILE A 10 10.53 136.82 -2.31
CA ILE A 10 10.96 135.90 -3.36
C ILE A 10 12.07 134.97 -2.84
N TYR A 11 13.01 135.49 -2.06
CA TYR A 11 14.07 134.69 -1.43
C TYR A 11 13.49 133.70 -0.40
N ASN A 12 12.52 134.11 0.41
CA ASN A 12 11.83 133.25 1.37
C ASN A 12 11.03 132.14 0.66
N LEU A 13 10.40 132.42 -0.49
CA LEU A 13 9.70 131.41 -1.29
C LEU A 13 10.67 130.39 -1.89
N PHE A 14 11.82 130.85 -2.41
CA PHE A 14 12.85 129.96 -2.94
C PHE A 14 13.48 129.10 -1.83
N GLN A 15 13.74 129.66 -0.64
CA GLN A 15 14.19 128.89 0.52
C GLN A 15 13.17 127.83 0.94
N ARG A 16 11.88 128.18 1.04
CA ARG A 16 10.83 127.21 1.36
C ARG A 16 10.71 126.11 0.30
N SER A 17 10.86 126.46 -0.98
CA SER A 17 10.85 125.47 -2.07
C SER A 17 12.05 124.54 -2.03
N GLN A 18 13.24 125.03 -1.67
CA GLN A 18 14.44 124.22 -1.46
C GLN A 18 14.26 123.31 -0.24
N GLU A 19 13.79 123.84 0.89
CA GLU A 19 13.51 123.07 2.10
C GLU A 19 12.45 121.98 1.86
N GLU A 20 11.40 122.27 1.09
CA GLU A 20 10.39 121.26 0.72
C GLU A 20 10.93 120.22 -0.25
N ALA A 21 11.80 120.60 -1.19
CA ALA A 21 12.48 119.66 -2.08
C ALA A 21 13.40 118.74 -1.28
N ASP A 22 14.24 119.30 -0.40
CA ASP A 22 15.14 118.55 0.49
C ASP A 22 14.36 117.61 1.41
N ARG A 23 13.23 118.06 1.96
CA ARG A 23 12.34 117.20 2.76
C ARG A 23 11.77 116.04 1.94
N ARG A 24 11.31 116.30 0.71
CA ARG A 24 10.80 115.24 -0.18
C ARG A 24 11.87 114.26 -0.61
N PHE A 25 13.09 114.72 -0.86
CA PHE A 25 14.24 113.85 -1.14
C PHE A 25 14.58 112.99 0.08
N ALA A 26 14.63 113.57 1.29
CA ALA A 26 14.86 112.82 2.51
C ALA A 26 13.75 111.78 2.79
N GLU A 27 12.48 112.13 2.57
CA GLU A 27 11.34 111.21 2.69
C GLU A 27 11.41 110.09 1.64
N ALA A 28 11.83 110.39 0.41
CA ALA A 28 12.00 109.39 -0.65
C ALA A 28 13.17 108.44 -0.37
N ASP A 29 14.30 108.96 0.12
CA ASP A 29 15.47 108.16 0.53
C ASP A 29 15.14 107.24 1.70
N LEU A 30 14.39 107.73 2.69
CA LEU A 30 13.89 106.91 3.80
C LEU A 30 12.98 105.78 3.30
N ARG A 31 12.00 106.09 2.45
CA ARG A 31 11.10 105.07 1.86
C ARG A 31 11.85 104.05 1.02
N PHE A 32 12.85 104.47 0.27
CA PHE A 32 13.69 103.57 -0.51
C PHE A 32 14.53 102.67 0.39
N ALA A 33 15.11 103.22 1.46
CA ALA A 33 15.86 102.44 2.46
C ALA A 33 14.98 101.42 3.18
N GLU A 34 13.77 101.80 3.58
CA GLU A 34 12.78 100.90 4.20
C GLU A 34 12.35 99.80 3.23
N SER A 35 12.00 100.15 1.99
CA SER A 35 11.61 99.17 0.97
C SER A 35 12.73 98.19 0.64
N LYS A 36 13.98 98.67 0.57
CA LYS A 36 15.15 97.80 0.37
C LYS A 36 15.36 96.86 1.56
N ALA A 37 15.26 97.36 2.79
CA ALA A 37 15.40 96.53 3.99
C ALA A 37 14.29 95.47 4.09
N GLU A 38 13.06 95.81 3.71
CA GLU A 38 11.94 94.87 3.66
C GLU A 38 12.15 93.81 2.57
N ALA A 39 12.62 94.20 1.38
CA ALA A 39 12.94 93.27 0.30
C ALA A 39 14.07 92.29 0.69
N ASP A 40 15.15 92.79 1.31
CA ASP A 40 16.27 91.98 1.81
C ASP A 40 15.80 91.00 2.88
N ARG A 41 14.90 91.43 3.77
CA ARG A 41 14.30 90.58 4.81
C ARG A 41 13.44 89.46 4.20
N LEU A 42 12.53 89.80 3.29
CA LEU A 42 11.67 88.80 2.63
C LEU A 42 12.50 87.78 1.84
N PHE A 43 13.56 88.24 1.18
CA PHE A 43 14.50 87.37 0.47
C PHE A 43 15.23 86.42 1.43
N ALA A 44 15.71 86.92 2.57
CA ALA A 44 16.35 86.10 3.59
C ALA A 44 15.38 85.06 4.20
N GLU A 45 14.15 85.46 4.50
CA GLU A 45 13.11 84.56 5.02
C GLU A 45 12.75 83.48 3.99
N SER A 46 12.56 83.86 2.73
CA SER A 46 12.27 82.92 1.63
C SER A 46 13.40 81.92 1.41
N LYS A 47 14.66 82.37 1.44
CA LYS A 47 15.82 81.48 1.33
C LYS A 47 15.89 80.51 2.51
N ALA A 48 15.69 80.98 3.74
CA ALA A 48 15.69 80.13 4.93
C ALA A 48 14.53 79.13 4.94
N GLU A 49 13.38 79.46 4.35
CA GLU A 49 12.26 78.53 4.16
C GLU A 49 12.57 77.49 3.08
N ALA A 50 13.19 77.89 1.97
CA ALA A 50 13.63 76.98 0.92
C ALA A 50 14.67 75.98 1.43
N ASP A 51 15.67 76.44 2.19
CA ASP A 51 16.70 75.60 2.80
C ASP A 51 16.08 74.60 3.79
N ARG A 52 15.10 75.03 4.60
CA ARG A 52 14.36 74.13 5.51
C ARG A 52 13.57 73.07 4.76
N ARG A 53 12.86 73.44 3.68
CA ARG A 53 12.11 72.48 2.85
C ARG A 53 13.04 71.47 2.17
N ALA A 54 14.20 71.91 1.68
CA ALA A 54 15.19 71.02 1.09
C ALA A 54 15.71 70.01 2.12
N ALA A 55 16.08 70.47 3.33
CA ALA A 55 16.53 69.59 4.41
C ALA A 55 15.46 68.59 4.85
N GLU A 56 14.19 69.01 4.90
CA GLU A 56 13.06 68.13 5.24
C GLU A 56 12.83 67.07 4.13
N ALA A 57 12.90 67.47 2.86
CA ALA A 57 12.79 66.55 1.73
C ALA A 57 13.92 65.51 1.72
N ASP A 58 15.17 65.93 1.95
CA ASP A 58 16.33 65.04 2.04
C ASP A 58 16.16 64.04 3.20
N ARG A 59 15.65 64.49 4.35
CA ARG A 59 15.38 63.63 5.50
C ARG A 59 14.30 62.59 5.18
N LEU A 60 13.17 63.00 4.63
CA LEU A 60 12.08 62.08 4.26
C LEU A 60 12.54 61.06 3.22
N PHE A 61 13.35 61.49 2.26
CA PHE A 61 13.95 60.59 1.27
C PHE A 61 14.89 59.56 1.91
N ALA A 62 15.75 59.99 2.83
CA ALA A 62 16.64 59.10 3.57
C ALA A 62 15.87 58.10 4.43
N GLU A 63 14.83 58.54 5.13
CA GLU A 63 13.95 57.68 5.94
C GLU A 63 13.21 56.66 5.06
N SER A 64 12.64 57.10 3.93
CA SER A 64 11.95 56.23 2.97
C SER A 64 12.87 55.18 2.38
N LYS A 65 14.10 55.55 1.99
CA LYS A 65 15.10 54.61 1.48
C LYS A 65 15.49 53.59 2.55
N ALA A 66 15.75 54.02 3.78
CA ALA A 66 16.09 53.13 4.88
C ALA A 66 14.94 52.19 5.27
N GLU A 67 13.68 52.60 5.10
CA GLU A 67 12.53 51.72 5.27
C GLU A 67 12.41 50.71 4.12
N ALA A 68 12.63 51.13 2.87
CA ALA A 68 12.63 50.24 1.72
C ALA A 68 13.72 49.16 1.84
N ASP A 69 14.94 49.55 2.22
CA ASP A 69 16.07 48.63 2.44
C ASP A 69 15.76 47.62 3.56
N ARG A 70 15.13 48.07 4.65
CA ARG A 70 14.69 47.18 5.74
C ARG A 70 13.63 46.18 5.28
N ARG A 71 12.62 46.62 4.54
CA ARG A 71 11.57 45.73 4.01
C ARG A 71 12.12 44.71 3.02
N ALA A 72 13.08 45.11 2.18
CA ALA A 72 13.76 44.20 1.27
C ALA A 72 14.54 43.12 2.04
N ALA A 73 15.33 43.52 3.04
CA ALA A 73 16.08 42.58 3.87
C ALA A 73 15.17 41.61 4.65
N GLU A 74 14.04 42.09 5.15
CA GLU A 74 13.05 41.24 5.82
C GLU A 74 12.38 40.25 4.85
N ALA A 75 12.03 40.69 3.64
CA ALA A 75 11.48 39.82 2.60
C ALA A 75 12.49 38.73 2.18
N ASP A 76 13.75 39.08 1.96
CA ASP A 76 14.81 38.12 1.63
C ASP A 76 15.00 37.08 2.74
N ARG A 77 14.96 37.53 4.01
CA ARG A 77 15.06 36.64 5.16
C ARG A 77 13.88 35.67 5.25
N LEU A 78 12.66 36.15 5.13
CA LEU A 78 11.45 35.31 5.15
C LEU A 78 11.46 34.29 4.00
N PHE A 79 11.92 34.71 2.81
CA PHE A 79 12.05 33.81 1.68
C PHE A 79 13.09 32.71 1.92
N ALA A 80 14.26 33.08 2.48
CA ALA A 80 15.29 32.12 2.83
C ALA A 80 14.83 31.12 3.92
N GLU A 81 14.15 31.60 4.95
CA GLU A 81 13.57 30.76 6.02
C GLU A 81 12.52 29.81 5.44
N SER A 82 11.58 30.31 4.63
CA SER A 82 10.55 29.51 3.98
C SER A 82 11.12 28.42 3.06
N LYS A 83 12.17 28.76 2.29
CA LYS A 83 12.85 27.78 1.43
C LYS A 83 13.54 26.69 2.25
N ALA A 84 14.24 27.07 3.31
CA ALA A 84 14.90 26.10 4.19
C ALA A 84 13.91 25.16 4.88
N GLU A 85 12.75 25.69 5.30
CA GLU A 85 11.67 24.88 5.88
C GLU A 85 11.08 23.91 4.85
N ALA A 86 10.82 24.37 3.62
CA ALA A 86 10.32 23.53 2.53
C ALA A 86 11.30 22.40 2.19
N ASP A 87 12.60 22.70 2.08
CA ASP A 87 13.65 21.70 1.81
C ASP A 87 13.72 20.67 2.94
N ARG A 88 13.58 21.10 4.19
CA ARG A 88 13.56 20.22 5.37
C ARG A 88 12.34 19.29 5.36
N LEU A 89 11.14 19.84 5.17
CA LEU A 89 9.91 19.05 5.12
C LEU A 89 9.95 18.02 3.98
N PHE A 90 10.50 18.41 2.83
CA PHE A 90 10.68 17.49 1.71
C PHE A 90 11.65 16.35 2.05
N ALA A 91 12.80 16.66 2.67
CA ALA A 91 13.77 15.65 3.10
C ALA A 91 13.18 14.69 4.16
N GLU A 92 12.46 15.22 5.15
CA GLU A 92 11.79 14.42 6.19
C GLU A 92 10.70 13.52 5.58
N SER A 93 9.88 14.05 4.67
CA SER A 93 8.84 13.28 3.97
C SER A 93 9.43 12.15 3.13
N LYS A 94 10.52 12.41 2.39
CA LYS A 94 11.22 11.39 1.61
C LYS A 94 11.79 10.29 2.50
N ALA A 95 12.46 10.65 3.60
CA ALA A 95 13.01 9.68 4.54
C ALA A 95 11.92 8.82 5.21
N GLU A 96 10.76 9.42 5.51
CA GLU A 96 9.62 8.67 6.03
C GLU A 96 9.03 7.71 4.98
N ALA A 97 8.90 8.14 3.73
CA ALA A 97 8.44 7.29 2.64
C ALA A 97 9.37 6.09 2.42
N ASP A 98 10.69 6.33 2.38
CA ASP A 98 11.71 5.28 2.21
C ASP A 98 11.64 4.25 3.36
N ARG A 99 11.50 4.73 4.61
CA ARG A 99 11.33 3.85 5.78
C ARG A 99 10.05 3.03 5.70
N ARG A 100 8.92 3.65 5.34
CA ARG A 100 7.64 2.93 5.19
C ARG A 100 7.70 1.88 4.09
N ALA A 101 8.39 2.18 2.98
CA ALA A 101 8.61 1.22 1.90
C ALA A 101 9.44 0.02 2.38
N ALA A 102 10.56 0.27 3.09
CA ALA A 102 11.40 -0.80 3.65
C ALA A 102 10.66 -1.66 4.68
N GLU A 103 9.84 -1.04 5.55
CA GLU A 103 9.00 -1.78 6.50
C GLU A 103 7.94 -2.64 5.80
N ALA A 104 7.32 -2.13 4.73
CA ALA A 104 6.34 -2.88 3.95
C ALA A 104 6.97 -4.08 3.25
N GLU A 105 8.15 -3.90 2.63
CA GLU A 105 8.91 -4.96 1.99
C GLU A 105 9.30 -6.05 3.00
N ALA A 106 9.80 -5.66 4.19
CA ALA A 106 10.14 -6.60 5.25
C ALA A 106 8.91 -7.37 5.77
N ARG A 107 7.75 -6.72 5.88
CA ARG A 107 6.48 -7.40 6.25
C ARG A 107 6.04 -8.39 5.19
N LEU A 108 6.15 -8.03 3.91
CA LEU A 108 5.81 -8.91 2.80
C LEU A 108 6.71 -10.15 2.79
N ALA A 109 8.02 -9.98 2.89
CA ALA A 109 8.98 -11.08 2.93
C ALA A 109 8.71 -12.05 4.11
N ARG A 110 8.34 -11.52 5.29
CA ARG A 110 7.94 -12.35 6.44
C ARG A 110 6.64 -13.12 6.17
N ALA A 111 5.65 -12.49 5.54
CA ALA A 111 4.39 -13.12 5.19
C ALA A 111 4.61 -14.26 4.16
N GLU A 112 5.44 -14.03 3.15
CA GLU A 112 5.82 -15.06 2.16
C GLU A 112 6.53 -16.25 2.82
N ALA A 113 7.46 -15.99 3.75
CA ALA A 113 8.15 -17.04 4.47
C ALA A 113 7.19 -17.88 5.33
N ILE A 114 6.25 -17.24 6.05
CA ILE A 114 5.22 -17.93 6.83
C ILE A 114 4.31 -18.76 5.93
N ALA A 115 3.88 -18.22 4.78
CA ALA A 115 3.06 -18.95 3.82
C ALA A 115 3.80 -20.17 3.25
N ALA A 116 5.08 -20.03 2.92
CA ALA A 116 5.90 -21.15 2.45
C ALA A 116 6.04 -22.25 3.52
N GLN A 117 6.30 -21.87 4.78
CA GLN A 117 6.37 -22.82 5.89
C GLN A 117 5.02 -23.52 6.14
N ALA A 118 3.90 -22.78 6.08
CA ALA A 118 2.57 -23.35 6.21
C ALA A 118 2.29 -24.37 5.10
N ASN A 119 2.61 -24.04 3.84
CA ASN A 119 2.46 -24.98 2.72
C ASN A 119 3.30 -26.24 2.88
N GLN A 120 4.55 -26.10 3.36
CA GLN A 120 5.41 -27.25 3.67
C GLN A 120 4.83 -28.11 4.78
N ALA A 121 4.32 -27.50 5.86
CA ALA A 121 3.69 -28.23 6.95
C ALA A 121 2.43 -28.98 6.48
N VAL A 122 1.56 -28.33 5.69
CA VAL A 122 0.38 -28.97 5.09
C VAL A 122 0.79 -30.14 4.20
N SER A 123 1.77 -29.94 3.32
CA SER A 123 2.27 -31.02 2.45
C SER A 123 2.89 -32.18 3.23
N ALA A 124 3.56 -31.89 4.35
CA ALA A 124 4.15 -32.92 5.20
C ALA A 124 3.09 -33.78 5.92
N LEU A 125 1.85 -33.28 6.05
CA LEU A 125 0.74 -34.01 6.67
C LEU A 125 -0.01 -34.93 5.70
N THR A 126 0.13 -34.76 4.38
CA THR A 126 -0.62 -35.54 3.39
C THR A 126 -0.32 -37.05 3.47
N SER A 127 0.95 -37.46 3.47
CA SER A 127 1.29 -38.89 3.53
C SER A 127 0.96 -39.56 4.87
N PRO A 128 1.23 -38.93 6.05
CA PRO A 128 0.75 -39.46 7.32
C PRO A 128 -0.77 -39.62 7.38
N TRP A 129 -1.52 -38.70 6.76
CA TRP A 129 -2.97 -38.79 6.67
C TRP A 129 -3.43 -39.97 5.81
N GLU A 130 -2.85 -40.17 4.63
CA GLU A 130 -3.12 -41.34 3.79
C GLU A 130 -2.85 -42.66 4.55
N GLN A 131 -1.70 -42.74 5.22
CA GLN A 131 -1.34 -43.91 6.02
C GLN A 131 -2.29 -44.12 7.21
N PHE A 132 -2.75 -43.05 7.86
CA PHE A 132 -3.74 -43.14 8.93
C PHE A 132 -5.04 -43.76 8.43
N VAL A 133 -5.56 -43.30 7.28
CA VAL A 133 -6.79 -43.85 6.70
C VAL A 133 -6.62 -45.32 6.31
N GLU A 134 -5.49 -45.70 5.72
CA GLU A 134 -5.20 -47.12 5.43
C GLU A 134 -5.19 -47.99 6.70
N ASN A 135 -4.62 -47.47 7.79
CA ASN A 135 -4.52 -48.17 9.07
C ASN A 135 -5.86 -48.30 9.80
N LEU A 136 -6.85 -47.45 9.49
CA LEU A 136 -8.22 -47.62 9.97
C LEU A 136 -8.93 -48.78 9.27
N VAL A 137 -8.63 -49.01 7.99
CA VAL A 137 -9.32 -50.03 7.17
C VAL A 137 -8.70 -51.41 7.35
N ALA A 138 -7.37 -51.52 7.25
CA ALA A 138 -6.68 -52.81 7.18
C ALA A 138 -7.04 -53.82 8.29
N PRO A 139 -7.18 -53.42 9.57
CA PRO A 139 -7.51 -54.37 10.65
C PRO A 139 -8.88 -55.04 10.49
N GLY A 140 -9.87 -54.34 9.90
CA GLY A 140 -11.23 -54.87 9.77
C GLY A 140 -11.48 -55.73 8.54
N VAL A 141 -10.56 -55.71 7.55
CA VAL A 141 -10.75 -56.36 6.24
C VAL A 141 -11.04 -57.86 6.34
N MET A 142 -10.35 -58.57 7.24
CA MET A 142 -10.55 -60.02 7.39
C MET A 142 -11.98 -60.35 7.84
N HIS A 143 -12.45 -59.71 8.91
CA HIS A 143 -13.80 -59.91 9.44
C HIS A 143 -14.86 -59.49 8.43
N LEU A 144 -14.64 -58.36 7.75
CA LEU A 144 -15.57 -57.81 6.78
C LEU A 144 -15.89 -58.78 5.63
N PHE A 145 -14.88 -59.41 5.05
CA PHE A 145 -15.08 -60.37 3.95
C PHE A 145 -15.54 -61.73 4.44
N GLN A 146 -15.17 -62.11 5.66
CA GLN A 146 -15.66 -63.34 6.28
C GLN A 146 -17.18 -63.31 6.47
N ASP A 147 -17.75 -62.16 6.84
CA ASP A 147 -19.20 -61.94 6.92
C ASP A 147 -19.92 -62.05 5.57
N GLN A 148 -19.18 -61.87 4.45
CA GLN A 148 -19.68 -62.10 3.08
C GLN A 148 -19.44 -63.55 2.60
N GLY A 149 -18.99 -64.45 3.46
CA GLY A 149 -18.67 -65.84 3.11
C GLY A 149 -17.34 -65.99 2.35
N ILE A 150 -16.47 -64.98 2.38
CA ILE A 150 -15.13 -65.01 1.78
C ILE A 150 -14.10 -65.11 2.92
N THR A 151 -13.65 -66.33 3.22
CA THR A 151 -12.66 -66.56 4.29
C THR A 151 -11.27 -66.08 3.87
N ILE A 152 -10.79 -64.95 4.39
CA ILE A 152 -9.45 -64.43 4.11
C ILE A 152 -8.42 -65.07 5.06
N HIS A 153 -7.26 -65.50 4.52
CA HIS A 153 -6.17 -66.09 5.31
C HIS A 153 -5.00 -65.12 5.51
N THR A 154 -4.81 -64.18 4.58
CA THR A 154 -3.66 -63.27 4.59
C THR A 154 -4.07 -61.91 4.09
N THR A 155 -3.59 -60.86 4.75
CA THR A 155 -3.67 -59.47 4.30
C THR A 155 -2.27 -58.92 4.07
N LEU A 156 -2.07 -58.23 2.95
CA LEU A 156 -0.84 -57.52 2.61
C LEU A 156 -1.19 -56.05 2.45
N GLN A 157 -0.36 -55.15 2.97
CA GLN A 157 -0.53 -53.71 2.80
C GLN A 157 0.52 -53.16 1.82
N ARG A 158 0.20 -52.05 1.14
CA ARG A 158 1.10 -51.34 0.22
C ARG A 158 1.70 -52.26 -0.86
N VAL A 159 0.87 -53.10 -1.47
CA VAL A 159 1.30 -54.04 -2.52
C VAL A 159 1.73 -53.25 -3.74
N ARG A 160 2.95 -53.50 -4.22
CA ARG A 160 3.50 -52.89 -5.43
C ARG A 160 4.00 -53.97 -6.38
N ALA A 161 3.64 -53.84 -7.65
CA ALA A 161 4.14 -54.70 -8.71
C ALA A 161 4.47 -53.86 -9.94
N SER A 162 5.55 -54.20 -10.63
CA SER A 162 5.95 -53.54 -11.86
C SER A 162 6.54 -54.54 -12.83
N ASN A 163 6.01 -54.60 -14.04
CA ASN A 163 6.53 -55.46 -15.10
C ASN A 163 6.11 -54.91 -16.47
N LEU A 164 6.95 -55.07 -17.50
CA LEU A 164 6.67 -54.67 -18.88
C LEU A 164 6.16 -53.21 -19.04
N GLY A 165 6.72 -52.28 -18.26
CA GLY A 165 6.31 -50.86 -18.29
C GLY A 165 4.96 -50.56 -17.66
N ARG A 166 4.30 -51.54 -17.04
CA ARG A 166 3.08 -51.37 -16.24
C ARG A 166 3.43 -51.33 -14.75
N HIS A 167 2.62 -50.60 -13.99
CA HIS A 167 2.78 -50.42 -12.55
C HIS A 167 1.44 -50.60 -11.85
N LEU A 168 1.45 -51.35 -10.76
CA LEU A 168 0.33 -51.56 -9.87
C LEU A 168 0.75 -51.19 -8.45
N THR A 169 -0.06 -50.36 -7.81
CA THR A 169 0.00 -50.10 -6.37
C THR A 169 -1.39 -50.31 -5.81
N LEU A 170 -1.51 -51.12 -4.77
CA LEU A 170 -2.76 -51.36 -4.03
C LEU A 170 -2.50 -51.16 -2.55
N ASP A 171 -3.47 -50.55 -1.87
CA ASP A 171 -3.33 -50.22 -0.46
C ASP A 171 -3.43 -51.48 0.40
N ILE A 172 -4.39 -52.37 0.11
CA ILE A 172 -4.54 -53.65 0.79
C ILE A 172 -4.85 -54.76 -0.22
N LEU A 173 -4.29 -55.95 -0.01
CA LEU A 173 -4.62 -57.18 -0.72
C LEU A 173 -5.02 -58.25 0.28
N ALA A 174 -6.24 -58.76 0.17
CA ALA A 174 -6.75 -59.85 1.00
C ALA A 174 -6.81 -61.14 0.19
N VAL A 175 -6.23 -62.22 0.70
CA VAL A 175 -5.99 -63.45 -0.08
C VAL A 175 -6.37 -64.71 0.69
N ASN A 176 -6.92 -65.69 -0.02
CA ASN A 176 -6.99 -67.08 0.38
C ASN A 176 -6.64 -67.99 -0.83
N GLU A 177 -6.85 -69.30 -0.72
CA GLU A 177 -6.48 -70.29 -1.75
C GLU A 177 -7.18 -70.13 -3.12
N GLY A 178 -8.30 -69.41 -3.20
CA GLY A 178 -9.08 -69.29 -4.44
C GLY A 178 -9.66 -67.91 -4.72
N VAL A 179 -9.44 -66.94 -3.84
CA VAL A 179 -9.96 -65.57 -3.91
C VAL A 179 -8.87 -64.58 -3.53
N VAL A 180 -8.83 -63.49 -4.30
CA VAL A 180 -8.05 -62.29 -3.99
C VAL A 180 -9.00 -61.11 -4.01
N VAL A 181 -8.92 -60.24 -3.01
CA VAL A 181 -9.60 -58.94 -3.01
C VAL A 181 -8.56 -57.84 -3.02
N ALA A 182 -8.53 -57.07 -4.11
CA ALA A 182 -7.72 -55.88 -4.25
C ALA A 182 -8.49 -54.67 -3.72
N ILE A 183 -7.93 -53.97 -2.73
CA ILE A 183 -8.62 -52.91 -2.00
C ILE A 183 -7.83 -51.61 -2.15
N GLU A 184 -8.49 -50.58 -2.65
CA GLU A 184 -7.97 -49.21 -2.66
C GLU A 184 -8.64 -48.41 -1.54
N VAL A 185 -7.84 -47.65 -0.79
CA VAL A 185 -8.28 -46.81 0.31
C VAL A 185 -8.13 -45.34 -0.09
N LYS A 186 -9.16 -44.53 0.22
CA LYS A 186 -9.16 -43.08 -0.03
C LYS A 186 -9.73 -42.34 1.16
N SER A 187 -9.19 -41.16 1.48
CA SER A 187 -9.87 -40.26 2.41
C SER A 187 -11.23 -39.83 1.85
N GLN A 188 -11.23 -39.39 0.59
CA GLN A 188 -12.43 -38.99 -0.16
C GLN A 188 -12.50 -39.76 -1.48
N LEU A 189 -13.59 -40.47 -1.72
CA LEU A 189 -13.78 -41.28 -2.91
C LEU A 189 -14.33 -40.43 -4.07
N THR A 190 -13.75 -40.61 -5.26
CA THR A 190 -14.21 -39.92 -6.49
C THR A 190 -14.39 -40.94 -7.61
N GLN A 191 -15.20 -40.62 -8.63
CA GLN A 191 -15.35 -41.51 -9.80
C GLN A 191 -14.02 -41.75 -10.54
N THR A 192 -13.09 -40.78 -10.52
CA THR A 192 -11.75 -40.95 -11.11
C THR A 192 -10.96 -42.03 -10.38
N HIS A 193 -11.07 -42.14 -9.05
CA HIS A 193 -10.46 -43.24 -8.30
C HIS A 193 -11.02 -44.60 -8.73
N ILE A 194 -12.34 -44.71 -8.95
CA ILE A 194 -12.98 -45.96 -9.41
C ILE A 194 -12.48 -46.35 -10.80
N ARG A 195 -12.44 -45.40 -11.75
CA ARG A 195 -11.90 -45.65 -13.10
C ARG A 195 -10.44 -46.08 -13.08
N GLY A 196 -9.63 -45.45 -12.23
CA GLY A 196 -8.24 -45.86 -12.02
C GLY A 196 -8.12 -47.27 -11.44
N LEU A 197 -8.97 -47.62 -10.47
CA LEU A 197 -8.98 -48.97 -9.91
C LEU A 197 -9.37 -50.01 -10.98
N ILE A 198 -10.36 -49.75 -11.84
CA ILE A 198 -10.71 -50.66 -12.95
C ILE A 198 -9.48 -50.99 -13.82
N GLN A 199 -8.69 -49.98 -14.19
CA GLN A 199 -7.45 -50.18 -14.95
C GLN A 199 -6.44 -51.04 -14.19
N LYS A 200 -6.27 -50.79 -12.88
CA LYS A 200 -5.43 -51.63 -12.01
C LYS A 200 -5.91 -53.08 -11.98
N MET A 201 -7.22 -53.31 -11.94
CA MET A 201 -7.81 -54.65 -11.95
C MET A 201 -7.54 -55.38 -13.27
N ASP A 202 -7.67 -54.70 -14.41
CA ASP A 202 -7.40 -55.27 -15.74
C ASP A 202 -5.92 -55.68 -15.90
N ASP A 203 -5.00 -54.95 -15.27
CA ASP A 203 -3.56 -55.25 -15.28
C ASP A 203 -3.13 -56.24 -14.18
N PHE A 204 -3.98 -56.51 -13.18
CA PHE A 204 -3.61 -57.20 -11.95
C PHE A 204 -2.95 -58.56 -12.19
N LYS A 205 -3.62 -59.44 -12.94
CA LYS A 205 -3.14 -60.82 -13.17
C LYS A 205 -1.93 -60.89 -14.11
N VAL A 206 -1.72 -59.85 -14.92
CA VAL A 206 -0.50 -59.71 -15.74
C VAL A 206 0.70 -59.37 -14.86
N LEU A 207 0.49 -58.49 -13.89
CA LEU A 207 1.53 -58.00 -12.98
C LEU A 207 1.79 -58.94 -11.79
N LEU A 208 0.79 -59.71 -11.37
CA LEU A 208 0.84 -60.66 -10.26
C LEU A 208 0.38 -62.06 -10.71
N PRO A 209 1.20 -62.75 -11.54
CA PRO A 209 0.81 -64.01 -12.16
C PRO A 209 0.56 -65.15 -11.17
N GLN A 210 1.09 -65.06 -9.94
CA GLN A 210 0.81 -66.03 -8.87
C GLN A 210 -0.68 -66.12 -8.51
N TYR A 211 -1.48 -65.12 -8.88
CA TYR A 211 -2.92 -65.09 -8.63
C TYR A 211 -3.77 -65.37 -9.89
N GLN A 212 -3.18 -65.87 -10.99
CA GLN A 212 -3.91 -66.10 -12.25
C GLN A 212 -5.17 -66.96 -12.11
N HIS A 213 -5.11 -67.98 -11.26
CA HIS A 213 -6.23 -68.90 -11.03
C HIS A 213 -7.17 -68.47 -9.88
N HIS A 214 -6.91 -67.34 -9.23
CA HIS A 214 -7.78 -66.83 -8.18
C HIS A 214 -8.94 -66.03 -8.80
N ARG A 215 -10.10 -66.07 -8.14
CA ARG A 215 -11.17 -65.11 -8.39
C ARG A 215 -10.74 -63.76 -7.81
N LEU A 216 -10.52 -62.79 -8.68
CA LEU A 216 -10.13 -61.45 -8.29
C LEU A 216 -11.40 -60.60 -8.11
N TYR A 217 -11.60 -60.09 -6.91
CA TYR A 217 -12.59 -59.07 -6.59
C TYR A 217 -11.89 -57.75 -6.28
N GLY A 218 -12.63 -56.65 -6.45
CA GLY A 218 -12.16 -55.32 -6.10
C GLY A 218 -12.99 -54.72 -4.99
N ALA A 219 -12.36 -53.90 -4.16
CA ALA A 219 -13.04 -53.07 -3.17
C ALA A 219 -12.45 -51.66 -3.13
N VAL A 220 -13.30 -50.71 -2.74
CA VAL A 220 -12.90 -49.35 -2.39
C VAL A 220 -13.32 -49.06 -0.97
N ALA A 221 -12.41 -48.51 -0.17
CA ALA A 221 -12.68 -48.02 1.16
C ALA A 221 -12.53 -46.51 1.21
N ALA A 222 -13.49 -45.82 1.83
CA ALA A 222 -13.35 -44.39 2.05
C ALA A 222 -13.96 -43.88 3.35
N ILE A 223 -13.39 -42.78 3.84
CA ILE A 223 -13.94 -42.03 4.98
C ILE A 223 -15.13 -41.19 4.51
N GLU A 224 -14.96 -40.45 3.42
CA GLU A 224 -15.99 -39.62 2.81
C GLU A 224 -16.30 -40.11 1.39
N ILE A 225 -17.60 -40.16 1.08
CA ILE A 225 -18.11 -40.52 -0.23
C ILE A 225 -19.19 -39.52 -0.59
N ASP A 226 -18.95 -38.75 -1.64
CA ASP A 226 -19.86 -37.72 -2.11
C ASP A 226 -20.70 -38.17 -3.30
N GLY A 227 -21.93 -37.65 -3.38
CA GLY A 227 -22.85 -37.88 -4.49
C GLY A 227 -23.10 -39.37 -4.76
N ASP A 228 -23.12 -39.74 -6.05
CA ASP A 228 -23.44 -41.10 -6.50
C ASP A 228 -22.19 -41.97 -6.76
N VAL A 229 -21.05 -41.65 -6.15
CA VAL A 229 -19.78 -42.35 -6.40
C VAL A 229 -19.82 -43.80 -5.91
N ASP A 230 -20.50 -44.04 -4.80
CA ASP A 230 -20.79 -45.38 -4.26
C ASP A 230 -21.66 -46.20 -5.22
N ILE A 231 -22.71 -45.61 -5.78
CA ILE A 231 -23.59 -46.24 -6.77
C ILE A 231 -22.76 -46.60 -8.00
N TYR A 232 -21.90 -45.70 -8.45
CA TYR A 232 -20.99 -45.98 -9.55
C TYR A 232 -20.04 -47.14 -9.23
N ALA A 233 -19.37 -47.14 -8.07
CA ALA A 233 -18.48 -48.22 -7.65
C ALA A 233 -19.21 -49.57 -7.56
N HIS A 234 -20.41 -49.58 -6.98
CA HIS A 234 -21.27 -50.75 -6.91
C HIS A 234 -21.66 -51.28 -8.31
N ASN A 235 -22.07 -50.41 -9.23
CA ASN A 235 -22.43 -50.78 -10.60
C ASN A 235 -21.23 -51.32 -11.40
N GLN A 236 -20.00 -50.93 -11.03
CA GLN A 236 -18.77 -51.49 -11.60
C GLN A 236 -18.37 -52.83 -10.95
N GLY A 237 -19.15 -53.30 -9.96
CA GLY A 237 -18.95 -54.57 -9.27
C GLY A 237 -17.93 -54.52 -8.14
N PHE A 238 -17.60 -53.34 -7.61
CA PHE A 238 -16.73 -53.18 -6.45
C PHE A 238 -17.50 -53.28 -5.14
N PHE A 239 -16.87 -53.92 -4.16
CA PHE A 239 -17.26 -53.75 -2.77
C PHE A 239 -16.98 -52.30 -2.32
N VAL A 240 -17.88 -51.70 -1.57
CA VAL A 240 -17.75 -50.32 -1.06
C VAL A 240 -17.75 -50.36 0.46
N ILE A 241 -16.57 -50.13 1.03
CA ILE A 241 -16.29 -50.12 2.46
C ILE A 241 -16.41 -48.69 2.97
N ARG A 242 -17.19 -48.48 4.04
CA ARG A 242 -17.34 -47.18 4.70
C ARG A 242 -17.05 -47.28 6.18
N GLN A 243 -16.67 -46.15 6.77
CA GLN A 243 -16.69 -46.02 8.22
C GLN A 243 -18.14 -46.05 8.74
N SER A 244 -18.34 -46.74 9.84
CA SER A 244 -19.60 -46.81 10.58
C SER A 244 -19.29 -46.76 12.08
N GLY A 245 -19.34 -45.56 12.65
CA GLY A 245 -18.87 -45.31 14.01
C GLY A 245 -17.37 -45.60 14.12
N ASP A 246 -16.98 -46.41 15.10
CA ASP A 246 -15.58 -46.81 15.34
C ASP A 246 -15.13 -48.01 14.48
N ASN A 247 -16.01 -48.56 13.63
CA ASN A 247 -15.75 -49.74 12.79
C ASN A 247 -15.88 -49.42 11.30
N ILE A 248 -15.58 -50.41 10.46
CA ILE A 248 -15.86 -50.39 9.02
C ILE A 248 -16.98 -51.37 8.66
N THR A 249 -17.74 -51.06 7.61
CA THR A 249 -18.82 -51.91 7.10
C THR A 249 -18.89 -51.88 5.57
N LEU A 250 -19.54 -52.88 4.98
CA LEU A 250 -19.88 -52.89 3.56
C LEU A 250 -21.19 -52.15 3.35
N SER A 251 -21.17 -51.20 2.42
CA SER A 251 -22.35 -50.39 2.07
C SER A 251 -23.09 -50.90 0.84
N ASN A 252 -22.62 -51.97 0.19
CA ASN A 252 -23.33 -52.56 -0.95
C ASN A 252 -24.69 -53.13 -0.50
N PRO A 253 -25.78 -52.88 -1.26
CA PRO A 253 -27.07 -53.51 -1.00
C PRO A 253 -26.98 -55.04 -1.11
N SER A 254 -27.61 -55.76 -0.18
CA SER A 254 -27.69 -57.23 -0.22
C SER A 254 -28.93 -57.70 -1.01
N PRO A 255 -28.83 -58.76 -1.85
CA PRO A 255 -27.62 -59.50 -2.19
C PRO A 255 -26.73 -58.72 -3.18
N PHE A 256 -25.40 -58.74 -2.96
CA PHE A 256 -24.42 -58.14 -3.86
C PHE A 256 -23.62 -59.21 -4.59
N ASN A 257 -23.57 -59.12 -5.91
CA ASN A 257 -22.74 -59.98 -6.76
C ASN A 257 -21.54 -59.19 -7.28
N PRO A 258 -20.33 -59.36 -6.70
CA PRO A 258 -19.16 -58.64 -7.16
C PRO A 258 -18.74 -59.09 -8.57
N ARG A 259 -18.17 -58.17 -9.34
CA ARG A 259 -17.53 -58.51 -10.61
C ARG A 259 -16.29 -59.35 -10.31
N THR A 260 -16.05 -60.40 -11.11
CA THR A 260 -14.78 -61.15 -11.10
C THR A 260 -13.93 -60.67 -12.27
N TRP A 261 -12.68 -60.28 -11.99
CA TRP A 261 -11.67 -59.89 -13.00
C TRP A 261 -10.73 -61.04 -13.33
#